data_AF-A0A561D501-F1
#
_entry.id   AF-A0A561D501-F1
#
_cell.length_a   1.000
_cell.length_b   1.000
_cell.length_c   1.000
_cell.angle_alpha   90.00
_cell.angle_beta   90.00
_cell.angle_gamma   90.00
#
_symmetry.space_group_name_H-M   'P 1'
#
loop_
_entity.id
_entity.type
_entity.pdbx_description
1 polymer ?
#
loop_
_entity_poly.entity_id
_entity_poly.type
_entity_poly.pdbx_seq_one_letter_code
_entity_poly.pdbx_strand_id
1 'polypeptide(L)' 'MKTKEETLENLKIELLRIGSTTQRDYDLLRKKGQVYSTTICRRLKLSWPEVVKQAGF' A
#
# COMPACT_ATOMS: atom_id res chain seq x y z
N MET A 1 -4.20 9.85 -13.93
CA MET A 1 -4.51 9.07 -12.71
C MET A 1 -3.70 7.79 -12.78
N LYS A 2 -3.01 7.37 -11.70
CA LYS A 2 -2.35 6.04 -11.69
C LYS A 2 -3.41 4.95 -11.77
N THR A 3 -3.14 3.88 -12.52
CA THR A 3 -4.07 2.75 -12.58
C THR A 3 -4.07 1.98 -11.26
N LYS A 4 -5.04 1.09 -11.10
CA LYS A 4 -5.11 0.20 -9.94
C LYS A 4 -3.86 -0.69 -9.88
N GLU A 5 -3.42 -1.23 -11.02
CA GLU A 5 -2.24 -2.09 -11.09
C GLU A 5 -0.97 -1.33 -10.68
N GLU A 6 -0.77 -0.11 -11.20
CA GLU A 6 0.38 0.71 -10.81
C GLU A 6 0.40 1.03 -9.31
N THR A 7 -0.77 1.21 -8.70
CA THR A 7 -0.88 1.47 -7.26
C THR A 7 -0.47 0.24 -6.45
N LEU A 8 -0.91 -0.95 -6.86
CA LEU A 8 -0.59 -2.21 -6.20
C LEU A 8 0.89 -2.59 -6.37
N GLU A 9 1.46 -2.39 -7.56
CA GLU A 9 2.88 -2.68 -7.81
C GLU A 9 3.80 -1.75 -7.01
N ASN A 10 3.49 -0.45 -6.99
CA ASN A 10 4.23 0.51 -6.16
C ASN A 10 4.12 0.18 -4.66
N LEU A 11 2.95 -0.28 -4.22
CA LEU A 11 2.75 -0.72 -2.84
C LEU A 11 3.60 -1.96 -2.54
N LYS A 12 3.59 -2.96 -3.42
CA LYS A 12 4.38 -4.19 -3.27
C LYS A 12 5.86 -3.88 -3.08
N ILE A 13 6.42 -3.01 -3.92
CA ILE A 13 7.82 -2.59 -3.83
C ILE A 13 8.11 -1.93 -2.46
N GLU A 14 7.20 -1.10 -1.96
CA GLU A 14 7.38 -0.46 -0.65
C GLU A 14 7.23 -1.44 0.52
N LEU A 15 6.28 -2.37 0.48
CA LEU A 15 6.12 -3.39 1.53
C LEU A 15 7.37 -4.28 1.61
N LEU A 16 7.97 -4.64 0.46
CA LEU A 16 9.25 -5.35 0.42
C LEU A 16 10.40 -4.51 1.00
N ARG A 17 10.46 -3.21 0.66
CA ARG A 17 11.48 -2.30 1.20
C ARG A 17 11.37 -2.14 2.71
N ILE A 18 10.15 -2.01 3.22
CA ILE A 18 9.86 -1.88 4.65
C ILE A 18 10.10 -3.20 5.37
N GLY A 19 9.88 -4.33 4.70
CA GLY A 19 9.96 -5.66 5.30
C GLY A 19 8.77 -6.00 6.19
N SER A 20 7.66 -5.27 6.05
CA SER A 20 6.43 -5.46 6.82
C SER A 20 5.20 -5.17 5.97
N THR A 21 4.13 -5.91 6.22
CA THR A 21 2.81 -5.73 5.61
C THR A 21 1.81 -5.06 6.54
N THR A 22 2.22 -4.71 7.76
CA THR A 22 1.31 -4.07 8.72
C THR A 22 0.99 -2.64 8.29
N GLN A 23 -0.26 -2.22 8.52
CA GLN A 23 -0.71 -0.88 8.19
C GLN A 23 0.09 0.20 8.92
N ARG A 24 0.40 -0.07 10.21
CA ARG A 24 1.14 0.83 11.07
C ARG A 24 2.56 1.05 10.57
N ASP A 25 3.27 -0.02 10.20
CA ASP A 25 4.64 0.09 9.71
C ASP A 25 4.69 0.79 8.36
N TYR A 26 3.73 0.50 7.48
CA TYR A 26 3.58 1.24 6.23
C TYR A 26 3.42 2.74 6.48
N ASP A 27 2.46 3.13 7.33
CA ASP A 27 2.22 4.55 7.59
C ASP A 27 3.42 5.22 8.29
N LEU A 28 4.16 4.53 9.14
CA LEU A 28 5.34 5.09 9.80
C LEU A 28 6.54 5.25 8.85
N LEU A 29 6.75 4.26 7.96
CA LEU A 29 7.99 4.13 7.19
C LEU A 29 7.84 4.47 5.70
N ARG A 30 6.63 4.77 5.22
CA ARG A 30 6.37 5.21 3.83
C ARG A 30 7.29 6.37 3.43
N LYS A 31 7.64 6.43 2.15
CA LYS A 31 8.47 7.54 1.63
C LYS A 31 7.70 8.86 1.71
N LYS A 32 8.44 9.95 1.89
CA LYS A 32 7.89 11.32 1.82
C LYS A 32 7.21 11.52 0.47
N GLY A 33 5.96 11.99 0.50
CA GLY A 33 5.12 12.17 -0.70
C GLY A 33 4.26 10.96 -1.07
N GLN A 34 4.43 9.81 -0.41
CA GLN A 34 3.46 8.72 -0.51
C GLN A 34 2.22 8.97 0.33
N VAL A 35 1.11 8.51 -0.20
CA VAL A 35 -0.19 8.59 0.47
C VAL A 35 -0.26 7.60 1.63
N TYR A 36 -1.08 7.91 2.63
CA TYR A 36 -1.36 7.01 3.74
C TYR A 36 -2.11 5.76 3.28
N SER A 37 -1.96 4.68 4.06
CA SER A 37 -2.69 3.42 3.89
C SER A 37 -4.20 3.63 3.72
N THR A 38 -4.79 4.54 4.51
CA THR A 38 -6.21 4.91 4.47
C THR A 38 -6.63 5.51 3.14
N THR A 39 -5.75 6.28 2.50
CA THR A 39 -6.01 6.84 1.17
C THR A 39 -5.97 5.75 0.10
N ILE A 40 -5.04 4.80 0.22
CA ILE A 40 -4.96 3.64 -0.69
C ILE A 40 -6.23 2.80 -0.57
N CYS A 41 -6.63 2.46 0.65
CA CYS A 41 -7.87 1.72 0.94
C CYS A 41 -9.09 2.40 0.32
N ARG A 42 -9.23 3.73 0.52
CA ARG A 42 -10.35 4.51 -0.01
C ARG A 42 -10.39 4.52 -1.55
N ARG A 43 -9.23 4.67 -2.20
CA ARG A 43 -9.13 4.68 -3.67
C ARG A 43 -9.48 3.32 -4.28
N LEU A 44 -9.03 2.25 -3.63
CA LEU A 44 -9.25 0.89 -4.10
C LEU A 44 -10.60 0.31 -3.66
N LYS A 45 -11.30 0.97 -2.72
CA LYS A 45 -12.52 0.48 -2.06
C LYS A 45 -12.31 -0.88 -1.40
N LEU A 46 -11.18 -1.04 -0.73
CA LEU A 46 -10.74 -2.27 -0.07
C LEU A 46 -10.24 -1.95 1.34
N SER A 47 -10.33 -2.92 2.24
CA SER A 47 -9.63 -2.87 3.52
C SER A 47 -8.13 -3.09 3.33
N TRP A 48 -7.30 -2.65 4.29
CA TRP A 48 -5.85 -2.82 4.20
C TRP A 48 -5.41 -4.28 4.00
N PRO A 49 -5.96 -5.28 4.72
CA PRO A 49 -5.62 -6.69 4.47
C PRO A 49 -5.93 -7.15 3.05
N GLU A 50 -7.04 -6.69 2.45
CA GLU A 50 -7.38 -7.03 1.06
C GLU A 50 -6.44 -6.37 0.05
N VAL A 51 -5.99 -5.14 0.34
CA VAL A 51 -5.00 -4.44 -0.49
C VAL A 51 -3.66 -5.18 -0.45
N VAL A 52 -3.20 -5.60 0.74
CA VAL A 52 -1.99 -6.40 0.92
C VAL A 52 -2.08 -7.73 0.17
N LYS A 53 -3.24 -8.41 0.28
CA LYS A 53 -3.52 -9.63 -0.47
C LYS A 53 -3.48 -9.43 -1.98
N GLN A 54 -4.05 -8.33 -2.49
CA GLN A 54 -3.98 -7.99 -3.92
C GLN A 54 -2.58 -7.58 -4.37
N ALA A 55 -1.73 -7.10 -3.47
CA ALA A 55 -0.31 -6.83 -3.75
C ALA A 55 0.56 -8.12 -3.72
N GLY A 56 0.00 -9.26 -3.30
CA GLY A 56 0.64 -10.58 -3.36
C GLY A 56 1.25 -11.07 -2.04
N PHE A 57 0.71 -10.65 -0.89
CA PHE A 57 1.13 -11.10 0.44
C PHE A 57 0.00 -11.74 1.25
#